data_AF-A0A7S0XHT5-F1
#
_entry.id   AF-A0A7S0XHT5-F1
#
_cell.length_a   1.000
_cell.length_b   1.000
_cell.length_c   1.000
_cell.angle_alpha   90.00
_cell.angle_beta   90.00
_cell.angle_gamma   90.00
#
_symmetry.space_group_name_H-M   'P 1'
#
loop_
_entity.id
_entity.type
_entity.pdbx_description
1 polymer ?
#
loop_
_entity_poly.entity_id
_entity_poly.type
_entity_poly.pdbx_seq_one_letter_code
_entity_poly.pdbx_strand_id
1 'polypeptide(L)'
;GVLGRWVARQRELRRAGKLAVERIQTLDSIGFTWSSNDTAWLVKYQQLKRLCEQKGCSFVRTTESELGTWVAKQRQLRRRGALSQDRRALLDQIGFVWDCLEVEWDEKVEQLKAWIYTNRHSRVPFTQGELGRWVHTQRQMFRRGKLSKERYQILTRVGFEWNPKALMTSITMTPAQEQDQQQQHPQQEKNAEQPLLSSSPVASTNETR
;
A
#
# COMPACT_ATOMS: atom_id res chain seq x y z
N GLY A 1 -41.00 -31.72 6.94
CA GLY A 1 -40.43 -33.00 6.44
C GLY A 1 -39.16 -33.38 7.19
N VAL A 2 -38.71 -34.64 7.05
CA VAL A 2 -37.51 -35.20 7.70
C VAL A 2 -36.25 -34.38 7.42
N LEU A 3 -36.09 -33.93 6.16
CA LEU A 3 -34.97 -33.07 5.75
C LEU A 3 -34.94 -31.73 6.50
N GLY A 4 -36.10 -31.09 6.73
CA GLY A 4 -36.17 -29.82 7.46
C GLY A 4 -35.70 -29.93 8.91
N ARG A 5 -36.02 -31.04 9.59
CA ARG A 5 -35.53 -31.33 10.95
C ARG A 5 -34.02 -31.59 10.96
N TRP A 6 -33.52 -32.32 9.97
CA TRP A 6 -32.09 -32.56 9.81
C TRP A 6 -31.31 -31.25 9.61
N VAL A 7 -31.78 -30.37 8.72
CA VAL A 7 -31.20 -29.03 8.48
C VAL A 7 -31.20 -28.19 9.75
N ALA A 8 -32.31 -28.14 10.48
CA ALA A 8 -32.41 -27.40 11.73
C ALA A 8 -31.40 -27.91 12.77
N ARG A 9 -31.23 -29.23 12.87
CA ARG A 9 -30.26 -29.86 13.76
C ARG A 9 -28.81 -29.55 13.38
N GLN A 10 -28.46 -29.58 12.09
CA GLN A 10 -27.12 -29.19 11.64
C GLN A 10 -26.82 -27.74 12.02
N ARG A 11 -27.78 -26.82 11.82
CA ARG A 11 -27.63 -25.40 12.17
C ARG A 11 -27.44 -25.18 13.67
N GLU A 12 -28.12 -25.96 14.50
CA GLU A 12 -27.96 -25.95 15.96
C GLU A 12 -26.57 -26.46 16.38
N LEU A 13 -26.13 -27.61 15.84
CA LEU A 13 -24.82 -28.19 16.14
C LEU A 13 -23.67 -27.27 15.75
N ARG A 14 -23.77 -26.58 14.60
CA ARG A 14 -22.78 -25.59 14.18
C ARG A 14 -22.76 -24.39 15.13
N ARG A 15 -23.92 -23.85 15.52
CA ARG A 15 -23.99 -22.74 16.50
C ARG A 15 -23.41 -23.12 17.87
N ALA A 16 -23.57 -24.38 18.26
CA ALA A 16 -23.02 -24.92 19.49
C ALA A 16 -21.53 -25.29 19.40
N GLY A 17 -20.88 -25.13 18.23
CA GLY A 17 -19.49 -25.53 18.01
C GLY A 17 -19.25 -27.05 18.06
N LYS A 18 -20.31 -27.85 17.98
CA LYS A 18 -20.27 -29.33 18.11
C LYS A 18 -20.29 -30.04 16.76
N LEU A 19 -20.24 -29.30 15.66
CA LEU A 19 -20.25 -29.85 14.32
C LEU A 19 -18.83 -30.01 13.80
N ALA A 20 -18.50 -31.20 13.29
CA ALA A 20 -17.19 -31.48 12.71
C ALA A 20 -16.86 -30.50 11.56
N VAL A 21 -15.61 -30.01 11.53
CA VAL A 21 -15.12 -29.04 10.54
C VAL A 21 -15.25 -29.58 9.12
N GLU A 22 -14.94 -30.86 8.91
CA GLU A 22 -15.08 -31.56 7.61
C GLU A 22 -16.53 -31.53 7.10
N ARG A 23 -17.49 -31.65 8.02
CA ARG A 23 -18.92 -31.60 7.68
C ARG A 23 -19.39 -30.20 7.35
N ILE A 24 -18.84 -29.18 8.02
CA ILE A 24 -19.07 -27.78 7.66
C ILE A 24 -18.54 -27.52 6.25
N GLN A 25 -17.30 -27.91 5.97
CA GLN A 25 -16.68 -27.75 4.65
C GLN A 25 -17.45 -28.47 3.52
N THR A 26 -17.95 -29.68 3.78
CA THR A 26 -18.74 -30.43 2.80
C THR A 26 -20.08 -29.75 2.51
N LEU A 27 -20.73 -29.18 3.52
CA LEU A 27 -21.98 -28.46 3.33
C LEU A 27 -21.74 -27.11 2.65
N ASP A 28 -20.64 -26.44 2.97
CA ASP A 28 -20.25 -25.20 2.30
C ASP A 28 -19.91 -25.41 0.82
N SER A 29 -19.28 -26.54 0.46
CA SER A 29 -18.91 -26.84 -0.95
C SER A 29 -20.12 -27.07 -1.85
N ILE A 30 -21.24 -27.55 -1.30
CA ILE A 30 -22.52 -27.69 -2.02
C ILE A 30 -23.40 -26.44 -1.92
N GLY A 31 -22.90 -25.34 -1.33
CA GLY A 31 -23.63 -24.08 -1.20
C GLY A 31 -24.74 -24.10 -0.16
N PHE A 32 -24.64 -24.97 0.85
CA PHE A 32 -25.63 -25.09 1.92
C PHE A 32 -25.74 -23.80 2.75
N THR A 33 -26.96 -23.31 2.96
CA THR A 33 -27.19 -22.08 3.72
C THR A 33 -27.53 -22.37 5.18
N TRP A 34 -26.72 -21.81 6.10
CA TRP A 34 -26.85 -22.06 7.53
C TRP A 34 -27.88 -21.17 8.24
N SER A 35 -28.33 -20.09 7.63
CA SER A 35 -29.39 -19.21 8.13
C SER A 35 -30.04 -18.44 6.97
N SER A 36 -31.23 -17.89 7.19
CA SER A 36 -31.87 -16.95 6.24
C SER A 36 -31.01 -15.70 5.99
N ASN A 37 -30.27 -15.27 7.00
CA ASN A 37 -29.26 -14.20 6.87
C ASN A 37 -28.06 -14.63 6.02
N ASP A 38 -27.71 -15.93 6.02
CA ASP A 38 -26.70 -16.47 5.10
C ASP A 38 -27.20 -16.50 3.66
N THR A 39 -28.51 -16.67 3.43
CA THR A 39 -29.07 -16.58 2.07
C THR A 39 -28.88 -15.19 1.47
N ALA A 40 -29.21 -14.14 2.22
CA ALA A 40 -29.01 -12.76 1.76
C ALA A 40 -27.52 -12.42 1.59
N TRP A 41 -26.67 -12.88 2.52
CA TRP A 41 -25.22 -12.72 2.41
C TRP A 41 -24.66 -13.44 1.18
N LEU A 42 -25.09 -14.67 0.92
CA LEU A 42 -24.66 -15.48 -0.20
C LEU A 42 -25.09 -14.88 -1.55
N VAL A 43 -26.28 -14.31 -1.63
CA VAL A 43 -26.75 -13.58 -2.83
C VAL A 43 -25.82 -12.40 -3.13
N LYS A 44 -25.48 -11.58 -2.13
CA LYS A 44 -24.55 -10.46 -2.31
C LYS A 44 -23.13 -10.94 -2.63
N TYR A 45 -22.67 -12.03 -2.01
CA TYR A 45 -21.40 -12.67 -2.35
C TYR A 45 -21.36 -13.15 -3.81
N GLN A 46 -22.41 -13.81 -4.29
CA GLN A 46 -22.49 -14.24 -5.70
C GLN A 46 -22.55 -13.07 -6.68
N GLN A 47 -23.18 -11.95 -6.30
CA GLN A 47 -23.13 -10.71 -7.08
C GLN A 47 -21.71 -10.15 -7.14
N LEU A 48 -21.01 -10.11 -6.00
CA LEU A 48 -19.61 -9.67 -5.93
C LEU A 48 -18.68 -10.58 -6.74
N LYS A 49 -18.82 -11.90 -6.63
CA LYS A 49 -18.03 -12.88 -7.39
C LYS A 49 -18.16 -12.63 -8.90
N ARG A 50 -19.39 -12.51 -9.40
CA ARG A 50 -19.63 -12.19 -10.82
C ARG A 50 -19.02 -10.86 -11.25
N LEU A 51 -19.09 -9.84 -10.39
CA LEU A 51 -18.51 -8.54 -10.68
C LEU A 51 -16.97 -8.60 -10.71
N CYS A 52 -16.37 -9.35 -9.79
CA CYS A 52 -14.93 -9.61 -9.76
C CYS A 52 -14.46 -10.37 -11.01
N GLU A 53 -15.22 -11.36 -11.48
CA GLU A 53 -14.91 -12.10 -12.71
C GLU A 53 -14.95 -11.19 -13.96
N GLN A 54 -15.84 -10.19 -13.99
CA GLN A 54 -15.99 -9.29 -15.14
C GLN A 54 -15.02 -8.10 -15.15
N LYS A 55 -14.75 -7.50 -13.98
CA LYS A 55 -14.07 -6.20 -13.86
C LYS A 55 -12.88 -6.21 -12.90
N GLY A 56 -12.60 -7.33 -12.25
CA GLY A 56 -11.63 -7.43 -11.15
C GLY A 56 -12.20 -6.94 -9.80
N CYS A 57 -11.70 -7.50 -8.69
CA CYS A 57 -12.18 -7.19 -7.34
C CYS A 57 -11.74 -5.82 -6.78
N SER A 58 -10.84 -5.10 -7.46
CA SER A 58 -10.35 -3.77 -7.04
C SER A 58 -11.46 -2.70 -7.11
N PHE A 59 -12.47 -2.90 -7.97
CA PHE A 59 -13.31 -1.80 -8.44
C PHE A 59 -14.56 -1.51 -7.60
N VAL A 60 -14.91 -2.33 -6.60
CA VAL A 60 -16.17 -2.16 -5.84
C VAL A 60 -16.03 -1.03 -4.82
N ARG A 61 -16.12 0.21 -5.30
CA ARG A 61 -16.14 1.42 -4.48
C ARG A 61 -17.44 1.53 -3.69
N THR A 62 -17.28 2.03 -2.48
CA THR A 62 -18.24 2.01 -1.38
C THR A 62 -19.47 2.91 -1.58
N THR A 63 -19.53 3.77 -2.60
CA THR A 63 -20.39 4.96 -2.50
C THR A 63 -21.68 4.94 -3.30
N GLU A 64 -21.88 4.07 -4.30
CA GLU A 64 -23.03 4.24 -5.23
C GLU A 64 -23.85 2.98 -5.53
N SER A 65 -23.66 1.88 -4.77
CA SER A 65 -24.53 0.70 -4.92
C SER A 65 -24.77 -0.02 -3.61
N GLU A 66 -25.89 -0.74 -3.51
CA GLU A 66 -26.17 -1.64 -2.38
C GLU A 66 -25.04 -2.63 -2.13
N LEU A 67 -24.38 -3.08 -3.20
CA LEU A 67 -23.23 -3.97 -3.12
C LEU A 67 -22.01 -3.26 -2.54
N GLY A 68 -21.78 -1.99 -2.91
CA GLY A 68 -20.74 -1.14 -2.32
C GLY A 68 -20.91 -0.95 -0.81
N THR A 69 -22.15 -0.68 -0.35
CA THR A 69 -22.47 -0.60 1.08
C THR A 69 -22.24 -1.93 1.80
N TRP A 70 -22.64 -3.05 1.17
CA TRP A 70 -22.41 -4.39 1.72
C TRP A 70 -20.91 -4.72 1.84
N VAL A 71 -20.11 -4.38 0.83
CA VAL A 71 -18.65 -4.52 0.80
C VAL A 71 -18.01 -3.71 1.92
N ALA A 72 -18.45 -2.46 2.13
CA ALA A 72 -17.98 -1.61 3.21
C ALA A 72 -18.23 -2.24 4.59
N LYS A 73 -19.44 -2.80 4.76
CA LYS A 73 -19.82 -3.52 5.96
C LYS A 73 -18.93 -4.74 6.20
N GLN A 74 -18.58 -5.52 5.17
CA GLN A 74 -17.68 -6.67 5.34
C GLN A 74 -16.29 -6.23 5.84
N ARG A 75 -15.73 -5.14 5.29
CA ARG A 75 -14.44 -4.57 5.73
C ARG A 75 -14.51 -4.06 7.17
N GLN A 76 -15.63 -3.43 7.56
CA GLN A 76 -15.86 -2.99 8.93
C GLN A 76 -15.96 -4.17 9.90
N LEU A 77 -16.70 -5.23 9.53
CA LEU A 77 -16.83 -6.45 10.34
C LEU A 77 -15.48 -7.14 10.53
N ARG A 78 -14.66 -7.23 9.47
CA ARG A 78 -13.29 -7.77 9.57
C ARG A 78 -12.44 -6.96 10.54
N ARG A 79 -12.43 -5.62 10.43
CA ARG A 79 -11.65 -4.75 11.34
C ARG A 79 -12.07 -4.88 12.80
N ARG A 80 -13.34 -5.18 13.05
CA ARG A 80 -13.89 -5.37 14.40
C ARG A 80 -13.75 -6.82 14.91
N GLY A 81 -13.18 -7.74 14.13
CA GLY A 81 -13.12 -9.15 14.48
C GLY A 81 -14.46 -9.87 14.50
N ALA A 82 -15.52 -9.26 13.96
CA ALA A 82 -16.90 -9.78 14.00
C ALA A 82 -17.29 -10.53 12.71
N LEU A 83 -16.39 -10.63 11.73
CA LEU A 83 -16.61 -11.41 10.51
C LEU A 83 -16.23 -12.87 10.76
N SER A 84 -17.15 -13.80 10.45
CA SER A 84 -16.87 -15.23 10.61
C SER A 84 -15.73 -15.68 9.68
N GLN A 85 -15.00 -16.69 10.13
CA GLN A 85 -13.85 -17.24 9.39
C GLN A 85 -14.27 -17.79 8.02
N ASP A 86 -15.41 -18.48 7.93
CA ASP A 86 -15.93 -19.02 6.66
C ASP A 86 -16.24 -17.91 5.64
N ARG A 87 -16.85 -16.80 6.08
CA ARG A 87 -17.17 -15.66 5.21
C ARG A 87 -15.92 -14.96 4.73
N ARG A 88 -14.92 -14.86 5.61
CA ARG A 88 -13.59 -14.34 5.25
C ARG A 88 -12.93 -15.24 4.21
N ALA A 89 -12.91 -16.55 4.42
CA ALA A 89 -12.31 -17.51 3.48
C ALA A 89 -12.95 -17.45 2.09
N LEU A 90 -14.29 -17.35 2.02
CA LEU A 90 -15.01 -17.18 0.74
C LEU A 90 -14.63 -15.89 0.02
N LEU A 91 -14.52 -14.77 0.75
CA LEU A 91 -14.10 -13.49 0.17
C LEU A 91 -12.63 -13.53 -0.27
N ASP A 92 -11.75 -14.15 0.52
CA ASP A 92 -10.34 -14.34 0.17
C ASP A 92 -10.20 -15.19 -1.12
N GLN A 93 -11.01 -16.24 -1.29
CA GLN A 93 -10.99 -17.13 -2.46
C GLN A 93 -11.29 -16.41 -3.77
N ILE A 94 -12.17 -15.41 -3.76
CA ILE A 94 -12.49 -14.63 -4.96
C ILE A 94 -11.47 -13.49 -5.21
N GLY A 95 -10.42 -13.37 -4.40
CA GLY A 95 -9.43 -12.30 -4.51
C GLY A 95 -9.96 -10.95 -4.01
N PHE A 96 -10.86 -10.96 -3.02
CA PHE A 96 -11.47 -9.73 -2.51
C PHE A 96 -10.42 -8.81 -1.86
N VAL A 97 -10.37 -7.57 -2.36
CA VAL A 97 -9.47 -6.55 -1.82
C VAL A 97 -10.04 -5.98 -0.52
N TRP A 98 -9.37 -6.28 0.60
CA TRP A 98 -9.74 -5.75 1.91
C TRP A 98 -9.34 -4.29 2.10
N ASP A 99 -8.22 -3.90 1.52
CA ASP A 99 -7.68 -2.54 1.60
C ASP A 99 -7.64 -1.92 0.21
N CYS A 100 -8.75 -1.26 -0.17
CA CYS A 100 -8.82 -0.54 -1.43
C CYS A 100 -7.83 0.61 -1.52
N LEU A 101 -7.44 1.21 -0.39
CA LEU A 101 -6.58 2.39 -0.41
C LEU A 101 -5.15 2.02 -0.78
N GLU A 102 -4.68 0.84 -0.35
CA GLU A 102 -3.37 0.31 -0.74
C GLU A 102 -3.36 -0.14 -2.21
N VAL A 103 -4.40 -0.81 -2.70
CA VAL A 103 -4.45 -1.19 -4.12
C VAL A 103 -4.57 0.04 -5.03
N GLU A 104 -5.40 1.02 -4.67
CA GLU A 104 -5.49 2.28 -5.40
C GLU A 104 -4.18 3.06 -5.34
N TRP A 105 -3.45 2.98 -4.22
CA TRP A 105 -2.11 3.56 -4.11
C TRP A 105 -1.15 2.96 -5.14
N ASP A 106 -1.06 1.63 -5.21
CA ASP A 106 -0.16 0.93 -6.13
C ASP A 106 -0.55 1.22 -7.60
N GLU A 107 -1.84 1.16 -7.93
CA GLU A 107 -2.33 1.53 -9.27
C GLU A 107 -1.97 2.98 -9.65
N LYS A 108 -2.05 3.92 -8.69
CA LYS A 108 -1.68 5.32 -8.93
C LYS A 108 -0.18 5.51 -9.07
N VAL A 109 0.62 4.75 -8.32
CA VAL A 109 2.08 4.72 -8.48
C VAL A 109 2.47 4.20 -9.86
N GLU A 110 1.82 3.15 -10.37
CA GLU A 110 2.05 2.66 -11.74
C GLU A 110 1.62 3.67 -12.81
N GLN A 111 0.46 4.31 -12.64
CA GLN A 111 0.04 5.40 -13.53
C GLN A 111 1.03 6.57 -13.54
N LEU A 112 1.60 6.91 -12.37
CA LEU A 112 2.64 7.93 -12.25
C LEU A 112 3.95 7.48 -12.93
N LYS A 113 4.37 6.23 -12.77
CA LYS A 113 5.55 5.68 -13.48
C LYS A 113 5.38 5.79 -14.99
N ALA A 114 4.22 5.39 -15.51
CA ALA A 114 3.91 5.51 -16.93
C ALA A 114 3.95 6.98 -17.39
N TRP A 115 3.38 7.89 -16.60
CA TRP A 115 3.45 9.32 -16.89
C TRP A 115 4.89 9.85 -16.95
N ILE A 116 5.71 9.52 -15.96
CA ILE A 116 7.12 9.93 -15.90
C ILE A 116 7.90 9.33 -17.05
N TYR A 117 7.64 8.07 -17.39
CA TYR A 117 8.23 7.44 -18.55
C TYR A 117 7.90 8.24 -19.81
N THR A 118 6.64 8.57 -20.08
CA THR A 118 6.28 9.32 -21.31
C THR A 118 6.76 10.77 -21.31
N ASN A 119 6.63 11.49 -20.19
CA ASN A 119 6.84 12.95 -20.14
C ASN A 119 8.22 13.36 -19.59
N ARG A 120 9.04 12.38 -19.15
CA ARG A 120 10.34 12.56 -18.50
C ARG A 120 10.33 13.40 -17.21
N HIS A 121 9.15 13.68 -16.67
CA HIS A 121 8.96 14.43 -15.43
C HIS A 121 7.72 13.97 -14.68
N SER A 122 7.65 14.24 -13.37
CA SER A 122 6.51 13.88 -12.50
C SER A 122 5.50 15.01 -12.30
N ARG A 123 5.59 16.06 -13.12
CA ARG A 123 4.68 17.21 -13.12
C ARG A 123 3.36 16.87 -13.81
N VAL A 124 2.54 16.09 -13.14
CA VAL A 124 1.18 15.80 -13.59
C VAL A 124 0.30 17.04 -13.34
N PRO A 125 -0.36 17.61 -14.37
CA PRO A 125 -1.31 18.71 -14.20
C PRO A 125 -2.49 18.29 -13.33
N PHE A 126 -3.05 19.22 -12.53
CA PHE A 126 -4.24 18.94 -11.72
C PHE A 126 -5.45 18.54 -12.58
N THR A 127 -5.52 19.05 -13.81
CA THR A 127 -6.55 18.74 -14.81
C THR A 127 -6.44 17.33 -15.39
N GLN A 128 -5.37 16.58 -15.10
CA GLN A 128 -5.17 15.20 -15.55
C GLN A 128 -5.98 14.19 -14.68
N GLY A 129 -7.28 14.45 -14.55
CA GLY A 129 -8.24 13.56 -13.89
C GLY A 129 -7.84 13.12 -12.48
N GLU A 130 -8.10 11.84 -12.18
CA GLU A 130 -7.81 11.23 -10.88
C GLU A 130 -6.31 11.27 -10.53
N LEU A 131 -5.41 11.07 -11.50
CA LEU A 131 -3.97 11.07 -11.25
C LEU A 131 -3.46 12.45 -10.84
N GLY A 132 -3.92 13.52 -11.52
CA GLY A 132 -3.57 14.90 -11.18
C GLY A 132 -3.99 15.29 -9.77
N ARG A 133 -5.23 14.94 -9.39
CA ARG A 133 -5.75 15.14 -8.02
C ARG A 133 -4.97 14.35 -6.97
N TRP A 134 -4.65 13.09 -7.28
CA TRP A 134 -3.86 12.24 -6.39
C TRP A 134 -2.44 12.79 -6.16
N VAL A 135 -1.74 13.17 -7.24
CA VAL A 135 -0.39 13.78 -7.17
C VAL A 135 -0.42 15.08 -6.35
N HIS A 136 -1.43 15.92 -6.54
CA HIS A 136 -1.62 17.12 -5.73
C HIS A 136 -1.78 16.78 -4.24
N THR A 137 -2.59 15.77 -3.94
CA THR A 137 -2.82 15.30 -2.56
C THR A 137 -1.53 14.81 -1.92
N GLN A 138 -0.68 14.07 -2.63
CA GLN A 138 0.60 13.61 -2.09
C GLN A 138 1.53 14.78 -1.73
N ARG A 139 1.61 15.81 -2.59
CA ARG A 139 2.38 17.02 -2.28
C ARG A 139 1.83 17.77 -1.07
N GLN A 140 0.50 17.80 -0.87
CA GLN A 140 -0.11 18.39 0.32
C GLN A 140 0.20 17.60 1.59
N MET A 141 0.09 16.26 1.53
CA MET A 141 0.38 15.39 2.68
C MET A 141 1.84 15.47 3.10
N PHE A 142 2.76 15.54 2.14
CA PHE A 142 4.19 15.77 2.41
C PHE A 142 4.42 17.12 3.09
N ARG A 143 3.88 18.22 2.54
CA ARG A 143 4.00 19.56 3.14
C ARG A 143 3.42 19.65 4.55
N ARG A 144 2.40 18.86 4.86
CA ARG A 144 1.76 18.80 6.18
C ARG A 144 2.42 17.80 7.13
N GLY A 145 3.48 17.11 6.73
CA GLY A 145 4.16 16.08 7.53
C GLY A 145 3.30 14.84 7.82
N LYS A 146 2.25 14.59 7.02
CA LYS A 146 1.30 13.49 7.21
C LYS A 146 1.54 12.30 6.28
N LEU A 147 2.55 12.38 5.42
CA LEU A 147 2.89 11.28 4.52
C LEU A 147 3.77 10.26 5.27
N SER A 148 3.44 8.97 5.16
CA SER A 148 4.27 7.92 5.77
C SER A 148 5.66 7.86 5.14
N LYS A 149 6.62 7.36 5.92
CA LYS A 149 8.01 7.20 5.46
C LYS A 149 8.09 6.23 4.27
N GLU A 150 7.33 5.14 4.27
CA GLU A 150 7.35 4.20 3.14
C GLU A 150 6.83 4.86 1.85
N ARG A 151 5.70 5.57 1.93
CA ARG A 151 5.10 6.25 0.76
C ARG A 151 6.03 7.32 0.20
N TYR A 152 6.72 8.05 1.06
CA TYR A 152 7.75 9.01 0.65
C TYR A 152 8.90 8.32 -0.12
N GLN A 153 9.41 7.20 0.40
CA GLN A 153 10.50 6.46 -0.23
C GLN A 153 10.10 5.89 -1.59
N ILE A 154 8.90 5.30 -1.70
CA ILE A 154 8.37 4.75 -2.97
C ILE A 154 8.29 5.85 -4.03
N LEU A 155 7.66 6.97 -3.71
CA LEU A 155 7.50 8.08 -4.66
C LEU A 155 8.85 8.70 -5.06
N THR A 156 9.76 8.86 -4.11
CA THR A 156 11.11 9.38 -4.39
C THR A 156 11.87 8.44 -5.34
N ARG A 157 11.77 7.11 -5.14
CA ARG A 157 12.40 6.11 -6.02
C ARG A 157 11.85 6.14 -7.45
N VAL A 158 10.58 6.51 -7.61
CA VAL A 158 9.91 6.65 -8.90
C VAL A 158 10.30 7.96 -9.62
N GLY A 159 11.07 8.85 -8.98
CA GLY A 159 11.46 10.14 -9.55
C GLY A 159 10.42 11.25 -9.33
N PHE A 160 9.64 11.15 -8.25
CA PHE A 160 8.62 12.14 -7.93
C PHE A 160 9.22 13.46 -7.40
N GLU A 161 8.85 14.56 -8.05
CA GLU A 161 9.25 15.92 -7.72
C GLU A 161 8.30 16.50 -6.66
N TRP A 162 8.82 16.61 -5.43
CA TRP A 162 8.10 17.17 -4.28
C TRP A 162 7.91 18.68 -4.38
N ASN A 163 8.89 19.39 -4.95
CA ASN A 163 8.85 20.84 -5.12
C ASN A 163 9.20 21.27 -6.56
N PRO A 164 8.25 21.17 -7.51
CA PRO A 164 8.51 21.50 -8.91
C PRO A 164 8.74 23.00 -9.15
N LYS A 165 8.25 23.89 -8.28
CA LYS A 165 8.50 25.34 -8.39
C LYS A 165 9.94 25.70 -8.09
N ALA A 166 10.53 25.11 -7.04
CA ALA A 166 11.94 25.35 -6.71
C ALA A 166 12.89 24.89 -7.82
N LEU A 167 12.59 23.76 -8.48
CA LEU A 167 13.39 23.26 -9.60
C LEU A 167 13.34 24.18 -10.84
N MET A 168 12.22 24.86 -11.09
CA MET A 168 12.16 25.86 -12.17
C MET A 168 13.06 27.05 -11.87
N THR A 169 13.07 27.54 -10.62
CA THR A 169 13.97 28.63 -10.19
C THR A 169 15.44 28.23 -10.32
N SER A 170 15.81 26.98 -9.99
CA SER A 170 17.19 26.50 -10.11
C SER A 170 17.66 26.36 -11.56
N ILE A 171 16.79 25.97 -12.50
CA ILE A 171 17.14 25.85 -13.93
C ILE A 171 17.22 27.21 -14.60
N THR A 172 16.43 28.20 -14.16
CA THR A 172 16.44 29.55 -14.73
C THR A 172 17.52 30.47 -14.12
N MET A 173 18.19 30.06 -13.03
CA MET A 173 19.14 30.89 -12.28
C MET A 173 20.55 30.28 -12.24
N THR A 174 21.27 30.16 -13.36
CA THR A 174 22.75 30.12 -13.39
C THR A 174 23.32 30.34 -14.82
N PRO A 175 24.34 31.21 -15.05
CA PRO A 175 24.58 32.53 -14.46
C PRO A 175 24.77 33.64 -15.54
N ALA A 176 24.20 34.82 -15.31
CA ALA A 176 24.64 36.07 -15.92
C ALA A 176 24.95 37.04 -14.78
N GLN A 177 25.98 36.73 -14.00
CA GLN A 177 26.67 37.63 -13.08
C GLN A 177 27.82 36.86 -12.43
N GLU A 178 28.88 36.69 -13.22
CA GLU A 178 30.19 36.23 -12.76
C GLU A 178 31.19 37.39 -12.89
N GLN A 179 30.82 38.57 -12.42
CA GLN A 179 31.75 39.67 -12.17
C GLN A 179 31.19 40.46 -10.99
N ASP A 180 31.76 40.22 -9.82
CA ASP A 180 32.26 41.26 -8.90
C ASP A 180 32.23 40.72 -7.47
N GLN A 181 33.28 39.97 -7.12
CA GLN A 181 33.70 39.71 -5.74
C GLN A 181 35.12 39.13 -5.73
N GLN A 182 36.05 39.88 -6.34
CA GLN A 182 37.43 39.90 -5.90
C GLN A 182 37.63 41.22 -5.16
N GLN A 183 37.59 41.18 -3.83
CA GLN A 183 38.53 41.87 -2.92
C GLN A 183 37.99 41.88 -1.48
N GLN A 184 38.93 41.73 -0.54
CA GLN A 184 38.82 41.78 0.93
C GLN A 184 38.39 40.43 1.55
N HIS A 185 39.19 39.70 2.35
CA HIS A 185 40.19 40.09 3.34
C HIS A 185 41.16 38.89 3.64
N PRO A 186 42.17 38.99 4.54
CA PRO A 186 43.50 38.43 4.36
C PRO A 186 43.80 37.19 5.21
N GLN A 187 44.98 36.64 4.93
CA GLN A 187 45.75 35.62 5.64
C GLN A 187 45.44 35.42 7.14
N GLN A 188 45.28 34.16 7.54
CA GLN A 188 45.95 33.65 8.74
C GLN A 188 46.57 32.27 8.46
N GLU A 189 47.89 32.28 8.57
CA GLU A 189 48.81 31.15 8.46
C GLU A 189 48.90 30.39 9.80
N LYS A 190 49.19 29.09 9.68
CA LYS A 190 50.14 28.29 10.47
C LYS A 190 49.66 27.44 11.67
N ASN A 191 50.11 26.19 11.53
CA ASN A 191 50.65 25.26 12.52
C ASN A 191 49.67 24.35 13.28
N ALA A 192 49.60 23.10 12.83
CA ALA A 192 50.01 21.96 13.65
C ALA A 192 50.19 20.71 12.76
N GLU A 193 51.44 20.33 12.51
CA GLU A 193 51.78 19.01 11.99
C GLU A 193 52.78 18.34 12.94
N GLN A 194 52.56 17.04 13.17
CA GLN A 194 53.48 16.00 13.67
C GLN A 194 53.67 15.92 15.22
N PRO A 195 53.77 14.70 15.81
CA PRO A 195 54.64 13.63 15.32
C PRO A 195 54.05 12.22 15.18
N LEU A 196 54.44 11.56 14.09
CA LEU A 196 54.46 10.10 13.95
C LEU A 196 55.77 9.54 14.55
N LEU A 197 55.65 8.64 15.53
CA LEU A 197 56.72 7.73 15.94
C LEU A 197 56.30 6.29 15.63
N SER A 198 57.03 5.62 14.74
CA SER A 198 57.69 4.33 15.01
C SER A 198 58.12 3.68 13.70
N SER A 199 59.42 3.72 13.47
CA SER A 199 60.13 2.98 12.44
C SER A 199 60.46 1.57 12.95
N SER A 200 59.96 0.60 12.20
CA SER A 200 60.61 -0.63 11.71
C SER A 200 61.08 -1.78 12.64
N PRO A 201 61.05 -3.01 12.09
CA PRO A 201 61.30 -4.27 12.79
C PRO A 201 62.72 -4.82 12.55
N VAL A 202 63.22 -5.70 13.43
CA VAL A 202 64.28 -6.67 13.11
C VAL A 202 64.02 -7.99 13.86
N ALA A 203 64.19 -9.08 13.12
CA ALA A 203 63.98 -10.48 13.48
C ALA A 203 65.10 -11.12 14.31
N SER A 204 64.80 -12.23 15.00
CA SER A 204 65.63 -13.45 15.20
C SER A 204 65.01 -14.30 16.33
N THR A 205 64.35 -15.42 16.01
CA THR A 205 64.84 -16.82 15.96
C THR A 205 64.80 -17.58 17.29
N ASN A 206 64.30 -18.83 17.16
CA ASN A 206 64.53 -20.02 17.99
C ASN A 206 63.95 -20.04 19.41
N GLU A 207 63.52 -21.14 20.01
CA GLU A 207 63.24 -22.53 19.65
C GLU A 207 62.58 -23.15 20.90
N THR A 208 61.69 -24.12 20.70
CA THR A 208 61.58 -25.38 21.48
C THR A 208 61.49 -25.30 23.02
N ARG A 209 60.29 -25.51 23.57
CA ARG A 209 59.81 -26.80 24.13
C ARG A 209 58.52 -26.62 24.93
#